data_AF-A0A4S2SBE7-F1
#
_entry.id   AF-A0A4S2SBE7-F1
#
_cell.length_a   1.000
_cell.length_b   1.000
_cell.length_c   1.000
_cell.angle_alpha   90.00
_cell.angle_beta   90.00
_cell.angle_gamma   90.00
#
_symmetry.space_group_name_H-M   'P 1'
#
loop_
_entity.id
_entity.type
_entity.pdbx_description
1 polymer ?
#
loop_
_entity_poly.entity_id
_entity_poly.type
_entity_poly.pdbx_seq_one_letter_code
_entity_poly.pdbx_strand_id
1 'polypeptide(L)'
;GRMMEAEEAHRLGMIHHLVPAAEVMSKSLAIARELASKPPVAMRLDKQRFYEITEPSFVDAIAAGRRIQGEAYATGEPARMMEEFFKKRGRTIGA
;
A
#
# COMPACT_ATOMS: atom_id res chain seq x y z
N GLY A 1 -0.25 12.42 8.89
CA GLY A 1 -0.16 11.40 9.96
C GLY A 1 1.28 11.22 10.40
N ARG A 2 1.51 10.44 11.46
CA ARG A 2 2.85 10.02 11.91
C ARG A 2 3.35 8.81 11.10
N MET A 3 4.65 8.58 11.08
CA MET A 3 5.22 7.34 10.54
C MET A 3 4.93 6.16 11.48
N MET A 4 4.76 4.96 10.91
CA MET A 4 4.51 3.71 11.63
C MET A 4 5.75 2.83 11.57
N GLU A 5 6.15 2.29 12.72
CA GLU A 5 7.29 1.38 12.83
C GLU A 5 6.91 -0.04 12.38
N ALA A 6 7.90 -0.81 11.93
CA ALA A 6 7.66 -2.11 11.31
C ALA A 6 7.03 -3.14 12.27
N GLU A 7 7.37 -3.08 13.56
CA GLU A 7 6.79 -3.93 14.60
C GLU A 7 5.30 -3.65 14.81
N GLU A 8 4.90 -2.38 14.73
CA GLU A 8 3.49 -1.98 14.79
C GLU A 8 2.74 -2.45 13.55
N ALA A 9 3.31 -2.23 12.36
CA ALA A 9 2.73 -2.68 11.10
C ALA A 9 2.57 -4.21 11.05
N HIS A 10 3.52 -4.97 11.63
CA HIS A 10 3.41 -6.42 11.77
C HIS A 10 2.29 -6.83 12.74
N ARG A 11 2.20 -6.20 13.92
CA ARG A 11 1.11 -6.48 14.88
C ARG A 11 -0.28 -6.19 14.31
N LEU A 12 -0.40 -5.18 13.45
CA LEU A 12 -1.67 -4.79 12.81
C LEU A 12 -1.99 -5.63 11.55
N GLY A 13 -1.11 -6.54 11.14
CA GLY A 13 -1.32 -7.39 9.96
C GLY A 13 -1.03 -6.70 8.62
N MET A 14 -0.42 -5.52 8.62
CA MET A 14 0.04 -4.87 7.37
C MET A 14 1.31 -5.54 6.82
N ILE A 15 2.10 -6.17 7.70
CA ILE A 15 3.29 -6.95 7.35
C ILE A 15 3.11 -8.37 7.90
N HIS A 16 3.26 -9.38 7.05
CA HIS A 16 3.11 -10.79 7.44
C HIS A 16 4.38 -11.38 8.08
N HIS A 17 5.56 -10.89 7.68
CA HIS A 17 6.84 -11.35 8.21
C HIS A 17 7.80 -10.17 8.36
N LEU A 18 8.34 -10.01 9.57
CA LEU A 18 9.39 -9.05 9.88
C LEU A 18 10.72 -9.79 10.05
N VAL A 19 11.70 -9.46 9.21
CA VAL A 19 13.03 -10.11 9.18
C VAL A 19 14.12 -9.06 9.03
N PRO A 20 15.39 -9.36 9.35
CA PRO A 20 16.51 -8.49 9.05
C PRO A 20 16.55 -8.10 7.57
N ALA A 21 16.98 -6.88 7.25
CA ALA A 21 16.96 -6.34 5.89
C ALA A 21 17.69 -7.24 4.87
N ALA A 22 18.80 -7.87 5.26
CA ALA A 22 19.56 -8.79 4.42
C ALA A 22 18.80 -10.08 4.07
N GLU A 23 17.76 -10.43 4.82
CA GLU A 23 17.00 -11.67 4.68
C GLU A 23 15.65 -11.49 3.95
N VAL A 24 15.28 -10.25 3.58
CA VAL A 24 13.99 -9.97 2.93
C VAL A 24 13.79 -10.82 1.68
N MET A 25 14.83 -10.91 0.83
CA MET A 25 14.75 -11.67 -0.41
C MET A 25 14.66 -13.18 -0.16
N SER A 26 15.50 -13.70 0.74
CA SER A 26 15.53 -15.14 1.04
C SER A 26 14.21 -15.60 1.67
N LYS A 27 13.66 -14.83 2.62
CA LYS A 27 12.35 -15.09 3.23
C LYS A 27 11.22 -15.02 2.20
N SER A 28 11.20 -13.99 1.35
CA SER A 28 10.20 -13.81 0.29
C SER A 28 10.18 -15.02 -0.67
N LEU A 29 11.35 -15.47 -1.12
CA LEU A 29 11.46 -16.62 -2.02
C LEU A 29 11.06 -17.94 -1.33
N ALA A 30 11.34 -18.08 -0.04
CA ALA A 30 10.90 -19.26 0.73
C ALA A 30 9.36 -19.34 0.77
N ILE A 31 8.68 -18.22 1.05
CA ILE A 31 7.21 -18.15 1.05
C ILE A 31 6.66 -18.40 -0.35
N ALA A 32 7.25 -17.79 -1.38
CA ALA A 32 6.82 -18.00 -2.76
C ALA A 32 6.89 -19.48 -3.17
N ARG A 33 7.96 -20.19 -2.79
CA ARG A 33 8.08 -21.64 -3.02
C ARG A 33 7.01 -22.45 -2.27
N GLU A 34 6.71 -22.08 -1.03
CA GLU A 34 5.65 -22.73 -0.25
C GLU A 34 4.26 -22.53 -0.89
N LEU A 35 3.95 -21.32 -1.35
CA LEU A 35 2.69 -21.03 -2.03
C LEU A 35 2.61 -21.74 -3.39
N ALA A 36 3.72 -21.81 -4.12
CA ALA A 36 3.80 -22.51 -5.40
C ALA A 36 3.64 -24.03 -5.28
N SER A 37 3.89 -24.62 -4.11
CA SER A 37 3.68 -26.05 -3.88
C SER A 37 2.22 -26.41 -3.57
N LYS A 38 1.31 -25.44 -3.47
CA LYS A 38 -0.11 -25.67 -3.22
C LYS A 38 -0.85 -26.00 -4.53
N PRO A 39 -2.03 -26.67 -4.48
CA PRO A 39 -2.81 -26.96 -5.68
C PRO A 39 -3.17 -25.68 -6.45
N PRO A 40 -2.75 -25.53 -7.72
CA PRO A 40 -2.86 -24.25 -8.43
C PRO A 40 -4.31 -23.84 -8.70
N VAL A 41 -5.20 -24.81 -8.88
CA VAL A 41 -6.64 -24.55 -9.08
C VAL A 41 -7.29 -24.01 -7.81
N ALA A 42 -7.02 -24.61 -6.64
CA ALA A 42 -7.56 -24.15 -5.37
C ALA A 42 -7.06 -22.72 -5.06
N MET A 43 -5.74 -22.49 -5.14
CA MET A 43 -5.14 -21.17 -4.94
C MET A 43 -5.76 -20.09 -5.83
N ARG A 44 -6.03 -20.42 -7.11
CA ARG A 44 -6.66 -19.49 -8.05
C ARG A 44 -8.11 -19.18 -7.66
N LEU A 45 -8.90 -20.20 -7.33
CA LEU A 45 -10.32 -20.03 -6.99
C LEU A 45 -10.50 -19.29 -5.66
N ASP A 46 -9.69 -19.61 -4.66
CA ASP A 46 -9.71 -18.91 -3.37
C ASP A 46 -9.33 -17.44 -3.53
N LYS A 47 -8.28 -17.16 -4.31
CA LYS A 47 -7.92 -15.78 -4.68
C LYS A 47 -9.08 -15.09 -5.39
N GLN A 48 -9.67 -15.72 -6.41
CA GLN A 48 -10.80 -15.15 -7.16
C GLN A 48 -11.96 -14.76 -6.24
N ARG A 49 -12.32 -15.61 -5.28
CA ARG A 49 -13.39 -15.30 -4.32
C ARG A 49 -13.09 -14.05 -3.49
N PHE A 50 -11.83 -13.82 -3.09
CA PHE A 50 -11.47 -12.58 -2.42
C PHE A 50 -11.71 -11.35 -3.30
N TYR A 51 -11.33 -11.40 -4.58
CA TYR A 51 -11.62 -10.29 -5.50
C TYR A 51 -13.11 -10.05 -5.66
N GLU A 52 -13.92 -11.11 -5.83
CA GLU A 52 -15.38 -10.99 -5.95
C GLU A 52 -16.02 -10.28 -4.76
N ILE A 53 -15.49 -10.46 -3.53
CA ILE A 53 -16.05 -9.82 -2.32
C ILE A 53 -15.44 -8.45 -2.00
N THR A 54 -14.22 -8.13 -2.47
CA THR A 54 -13.53 -6.86 -2.13
C THR A 54 -13.41 -5.87 -3.27
N GLU A 55 -13.33 -6.33 -4.53
CA GLU A 55 -13.02 -5.45 -5.66
C GLU A 55 -14.07 -4.37 -5.93
N PRO A 56 -15.39 -4.63 -5.84
CA PRO A 56 -16.38 -3.58 -6.04
C PRO A 56 -16.22 -2.39 -5.08
N SER A 57 -15.93 -2.65 -3.80
CA SER A 57 -15.75 -1.59 -2.81
C SER A 57 -14.43 -0.85 -2.99
N PHE A 58 -13.36 -1.51 -3.43
CA PHE A 58 -12.11 -0.84 -3.79
C PHE A 58 -12.25 0.05 -5.02
N VAL A 59 -12.95 -0.40 -6.06
CA VAL A 59 -13.23 0.40 -7.25
C VAL A 59 -14.01 1.66 -6.88
N ASP A 60 -15.06 1.52 -6.06
CA ASP A 60 -15.85 2.65 -5.58
C ASP A 60 -15.01 3.63 -4.73
N ALA A 61 -14.25 3.11 -3.76
CA ALA A 61 -13.38 3.92 -2.90
C ALA A 61 -12.34 4.73 -3.70
N ILE A 62 -11.73 4.11 -4.72
CA ILE A 62 -10.78 4.81 -5.60
C ILE A 62 -11.49 5.86 -6.45
N ALA A 63 -12.66 5.55 -7.02
CA ALA A 63 -13.42 6.50 -7.82
C ALA A 63 -13.86 7.73 -7.00
N ALA A 64 -14.40 7.50 -5.80
CA ALA A 64 -14.76 8.55 -4.85
C ALA A 64 -13.52 9.35 -4.43
N GLY A 65 -12.42 8.68 -4.12
CA GLY A 65 -11.14 9.29 -3.77
C GLY A 65 -10.64 10.23 -4.86
N ARG A 66 -10.69 9.82 -6.14
CA ARG A 66 -10.30 10.67 -7.28
C ARG A 66 -11.18 11.91 -7.39
N ARG A 67 -12.49 11.77 -7.27
CA ARG A 67 -13.43 12.90 -7.36
C ARG A 67 -13.19 13.91 -6.24
N ILE A 68 -13.14 13.45 -4.99
CA ILE A 68 -12.97 14.30 -3.80
C ILE A 68 -11.58 14.95 -3.79
N GLN A 69 -10.53 14.21 -4.15
CA GLN A 69 -9.20 14.81 -4.34
C GLN A 69 -9.22 15.86 -5.45
N GLY A 70 -9.92 15.63 -6.56
CA GLY A 70 -10.07 16.63 -7.62
C GLY A 70 -10.70 17.93 -7.11
N GLU A 71 -11.77 17.83 -6.32
CA GLU A 71 -12.42 18.98 -5.67
C GLU A 71 -11.44 19.72 -4.74
N ALA A 72 -10.68 19.01 -3.91
CA ALA A 72 -9.70 19.60 -3.00
C ALA A 72 -8.53 20.28 -3.75
N TYR A 73 -8.01 19.65 -4.80
CA TYR A 73 -6.93 20.23 -5.60
C TYR A 73 -7.38 21.46 -6.39
N ALA A 74 -8.66 21.52 -6.80
CA ALA A 74 -9.21 22.69 -7.46
C ALA A 74 -9.22 23.95 -6.57
N THR A 75 -9.14 23.81 -5.24
CA THR A 75 -9.02 24.97 -4.33
C THR A 75 -7.61 25.56 -4.29
N GLY A 76 -6.60 24.84 -4.81
CA GLY A 76 -5.20 25.22 -4.76
C GLY A 76 -4.53 25.05 -3.39
N GLU A 77 -5.28 24.74 -2.33
CA GLU A 77 -4.73 24.52 -0.99
C GLU A 77 -3.70 23.40 -0.93
N PRO A 78 -3.91 22.20 -1.55
CA PRO A 78 -2.92 21.14 -1.51
C PRO A 78 -1.58 21.55 -2.12
N ALA A 79 -1.58 22.31 -3.22
CA ALA A 79 -0.36 22.79 -3.86
C ALA A 79 0.46 23.69 -2.92
N ARG A 80 -0.21 24.67 -2.29
CA ARG A 80 0.43 25.55 -1.29
C ARG A 80 0.98 24.78 -0.10
N MET A 81 0.22 23.81 0.42
CA MET A 81 0.66 22.99 1.56
C MET A 81 1.88 22.13 1.21
N MET A 82 1.94 21.59 -0.01
CA MET A 82 3.10 20.83 -0.49
C MET A 82 4.35 21.72 -0.60
N GLU A 83 4.22 22.94 -1.13
CA GLU A 83 5.34 23.89 -1.16
C GLU A 83 5.88 24.20 0.23
N GLU A 84 5.00 24.48 1.19
CA GLU A 84 5.39 24.74 2.58
C GLU A 84 6.10 23.54 3.22
N PHE A 85 5.59 22.34 2.96
CA PHE A 85 6.18 21.11 3.45
C PHE A 85 7.60 20.87 2.92
N PHE A 86 7.81 21.11 1.63
CA PHE A 86 9.11 20.95 0.97
C PHE A 86 10.11 22.02 1.42
N LYS A 87 9.68 23.28 1.55
CA LYS A 87 10.49 24.36 2.16
C LYS A 87 10.97 23.98 3.56
N LYS A 88 10.10 23.42 4.41
CA LYS A 88 10.47 22.95 5.76
C LYS A 88 11.46 21.78 5.77
N ARG A 89 11.52 21.00 4.70
CA ARG A 89 12.41 19.82 4.57
C ARG A 89 13.68 20.08 3.75
N GLY A 90 13.92 21.32 3.31
CA GLY A 90 15.13 21.69 2.56
C GLY A 90 15.24 21.02 1.19
N ARG A 91 14.13 20.60 0.58
CA ARG A 91 14.08 20.00 -0.76
C ARG A 91 13.11 20.82 -1.61
N THR A 92 13.46 21.15 -2.85
CA THR A 92 12.57 21.81 -3.80
C THR A 92 11.95 20.78 -4.75
N ILE A 93 10.69 20.97 -5.15
CA ILE A 93 10.09 20.14 -6.21
C ILE A 93 10.79 20.51 -7.53
N GLY A 94 11.55 19.56 -8.09
CA GLY A 94 12.18 19.72 -9.41
C GLY A 94 13.72 19.82 -9.43
N ALA A 95 14.41 19.51 -8.32
CA ALA A 95 15.86 19.32 -8.29
C ALA A 95 16.23 17.88 -7.88
#